data_AF-A0A379W532-F1
#
_entry.id   AF-A0A379W532-F1
#
_cell.length_a   1.000
_cell.length_b   1.000
_cell.length_c   1.000
_cell.angle_alpha   90.00
_cell.angle_beta   90.00
_cell.angle_gamma   90.00
#
_symmetry.space_group_name_H-M   'P 1'
#
loop_
_entity.id
_entity.type
_entity.pdbx_description
1 polymer ?
#
loop_
_entity_poly.entity_id
_entity_poly.type
_entity_poly.pdbx_seq_one_letter_code
_entity_poly.pdbx_strand_id
1 'polypeptide(L)'
;MIGFGSPNKAGKEESHGAALGEEEVALTRQKLGWHHPAFEIQKRFTARGMAVKKARKRSSSGRKSLLLMRRLILSWPRSLPAG
;
A
#
# COMPACT_ATOMS: atom_id res chain seq x y z
N MET A 1 15.63 2.04 17.79
CA MET A 1 14.23 1.57 17.68
C MET A 1 13.68 2.00 16.32
N ILE A 2 12.89 1.14 15.68
CA ILE A 2 12.42 1.26 14.29
C ILE A 2 10.89 1.17 14.28
N GLY A 3 10.20 1.77 13.29
CA GLY A 3 8.74 1.72 13.23
C GLY A 3 8.03 2.32 14.46
N PHE A 4 8.62 3.34 15.11
CA PHE A 4 8.02 3.97 16.29
C PHE A 4 6.60 4.47 16.00
N GLY A 5 5.70 4.33 16.97
CA GLY A 5 4.29 4.70 16.85
C GLY A 5 3.39 3.57 16.36
N SER A 6 3.91 2.58 15.63
CA SER A 6 3.16 1.37 15.27
C SER A 6 3.00 0.46 16.50
N PRO A 7 1.77 0.16 16.96
CA PRO A 7 1.58 -0.68 18.14
C PRO A 7 2.10 -2.10 17.97
N ASN A 8 1.95 -2.69 16.77
CA ASN A 8 2.24 -4.10 16.56
C ASN A 8 3.58 -4.36 15.86
N LYS A 9 4.11 -3.38 15.13
CA LYS A 9 5.33 -3.53 14.31
C LYS A 9 6.51 -2.67 14.78
N ALA A 10 6.34 -1.80 15.78
CA ALA A 10 7.48 -1.09 16.37
C ALA A 10 8.54 -2.07 16.90
N GLY A 11 9.81 -1.81 16.57
CA GLY A 11 10.94 -2.65 16.95
C GLY A 11 11.10 -3.94 16.14
N LYS A 12 10.23 -4.24 15.17
CA LYS A 12 10.28 -5.45 14.34
C LYS A 12 10.79 -5.17 12.93
N GLU A 13 11.51 -6.13 12.37
CA GLU A 13 12.06 -6.07 11.00
C GLU A 13 10.99 -5.77 9.94
N GLU A 14 9.77 -6.29 10.13
CA GLU A 14 8.62 -6.07 9.24
C GLU A 14 8.29 -4.58 9.00
N SER A 15 8.70 -3.68 9.90
CA SER A 15 8.55 -2.23 9.71
C SER A 15 9.50 -1.63 8.68
N HIS A 16 10.59 -2.31 8.31
CA HIS A 16 11.57 -1.83 7.34
C HIS A 16 11.23 -2.21 5.91
N GLY A 17 10.93 -3.49 5.69
CA GLY A 17 10.89 -4.07 4.35
C GLY A 17 9.52 -4.06 3.68
N ALA A 18 8.46 -3.72 4.41
CA ALA A 18 7.10 -3.81 3.92
C ALA A 18 6.25 -2.60 4.34
N ALA A 19 5.21 -2.32 3.55
CA ALA A 19 4.18 -1.39 3.96
C ALA A 19 3.48 -1.91 5.23
N LEU A 20 3.13 -1.02 6.16
CA LEU A 20 2.54 -1.42 7.44
C LEU A 20 1.21 -2.17 7.30
N GLY A 21 0.42 -1.83 6.27
CA GLY A 21 -0.96 -2.30 6.09
C GLY A 21 -1.97 -1.28 6.60
N GLU A 22 -3.19 -1.28 6.04
CA GLU A 22 -4.20 -0.26 6.32
C GLU A 22 -4.63 -0.24 7.80
N GLU A 23 -4.80 -1.41 8.40
CA GLU A 23 -5.15 -1.57 9.82
C GLU A 23 -4.06 -1.00 10.73
N GLU A 24 -2.80 -1.37 10.47
CA GLU A 24 -1.68 -0.90 11.28
C GLU A 24 -1.47 0.60 11.14
N VAL A 25 -1.72 1.18 9.95
CA VAL A 25 -1.72 2.62 9.75
C VAL A 25 -2.81 3.31 10.56
N ALA A 26 -4.02 2.73 10.63
CA ALA A 26 -5.11 3.28 11.44
C ALA A 26 -4.77 3.28 12.94
N LEU A 27 -4.22 2.17 13.45
CA LEU A 27 -3.78 2.06 14.84
C LEU A 27 -2.63 3.02 15.17
N THR A 28 -1.65 3.13 14.28
CA THR A 28 -0.53 4.08 14.41
C THR A 28 -1.04 5.51 14.50
N ARG A 29 -2.02 5.88 13.64
CA ARG A 29 -2.66 7.20 13.68
C ARG A 29 -3.36 7.47 15.00
N GLN A 30 -4.12 6.51 15.52
CA GLN A 30 -4.79 6.65 16.82
C GLN A 30 -3.79 6.86 17.95
N LYS A 31 -2.74 6.04 18.01
CA LYS A 31 -1.70 6.15 19.04
C LYS A 31 -0.94 7.48 19.01
N LEU A 32 -0.73 8.04 17.82
CA LEU A 32 -0.05 9.33 17.65
C LEU A 32 -0.99 10.55 17.73
N GLY A 33 -2.30 10.35 17.88
CA GLY A 33 -3.28 11.44 17.81
C GLY A 33 -3.34 12.10 16.41
N TRP A 34 -3.00 11.36 15.36
CA TRP A 34 -2.97 11.86 13.98
C TRP A 34 -4.31 11.62 13.28
N HIS A 35 -5.14 12.65 13.21
CA HIS A 35 -6.49 12.57 12.63
C HIS A 35 -6.58 12.93 11.13
N HIS A 36 -5.46 13.31 10.49
CA HIS A 36 -5.48 13.75 9.10
C HIS A 36 -5.44 12.56 8.14
N PRO A 37 -6.19 12.63 7.02
CA PRO A 37 -6.19 11.58 6.02
C PRO A 37 -4.83 11.49 5.30
N ALA A 38 -4.67 10.43 4.50
CA ALA A 38 -3.43 10.20 3.77
C ALA A 38 -3.11 11.39 2.84
N PHE A 39 -1.87 11.89 2.93
CA PHE A 39 -1.36 13.01 2.13
C PHE A 39 -2.01 14.37 2.42
N GLU A 40 -2.68 14.54 3.57
CA GLU A 40 -3.13 15.85 4.05
C GLU A 40 -2.29 16.31 5.25
N ILE A 41 -1.83 17.56 5.19
CA ILE A 41 -1.02 18.19 6.22
C ILE A 41 -1.64 19.54 6.54
N GLN A 42 -1.81 19.86 7.82
CA GLN A 42 -2.34 21.16 8.23
C GLN A 42 -1.36 22.28 7.91
N LYS A 43 -1.87 23.43 7.48
CA LYS A 43 -1.08 24.60 7.07
C LYS A 43 -0.06 25.07 8.12
N ARG A 44 -0.32 24.82 9.41
CA ARG A 44 0.63 25.16 10.49
C ARG A 44 1.90 24.30 10.51
N PHE A 45 1.86 23.11 9.92
CA PHE A 45 3.01 22.20 9.83
C PHE A 45 3.82 22.38 8.54
N THR A 46 3.35 23.18 7.59
CA THR A 46 4.08 23.48 6.36
C THR A 46 4.95 24.72 6.56
N ALA A 47 6.24 24.62 6.26
CA ALA A 47 7.11 25.79 6.20
C ALA A 47 6.64 26.75 5.09
N ARG A 48 6.80 28.07 5.31
CA ARG A 48 6.53 29.08 4.29
C ARG A 48 7.41 28.79 3.06
N GLY A 49 6.79 28.38 1.95
CA GLY A 49 7.46 28.10 0.68
C GLY A 49 7.41 26.65 0.19
N MET A 50 6.90 25.70 0.98
CA MET A 50 6.71 24.33 0.48
C MET A 50 5.40 24.18 -0.32
N ALA A 51 5.52 23.88 -1.62
CA ALA A 51 4.38 23.56 -2.46
C ALA A 51 3.87 22.14 -2.14
N VAL A 52 2.71 22.02 -1.50
CA VAL A 52 2.05 20.74 -1.24
C VAL A 52 1.11 20.42 -2.40
N LYS A 53 1.41 19.37 -3.16
CA LYS A 53 0.52 18.86 -4.22
C LYS A 53 -0.46 17.85 -3.63
N LYS A 54 -1.76 18.04 -3.88
CA LYS A 54 -2.80 17.08 -3.48
C LYS A 54 -2.60 15.75 -4.19
N ALA A 55 -2.64 14.64 -3.46
CA ALA A 55 -2.50 13.31 -4.04
C ALA A 55 -3.64 13.03 -5.04
N ARG A 56 -3.30 12.61 -6.26
CA ARG A 56 -4.29 12.25 -7.29
C ARG A 56 -4.69 10.78 -7.11
N LYS A 57 -5.99 10.51 -6.99
CA LYS A 57 -6.53 9.14 -6.92
C LYS A 57 -6.13 8.38 -8.20
N ARG A 58 -5.31 7.34 -8.07
CA ARG A 58 -4.90 6.48 -9.19
C ARG A 58 -5.95 5.40 -9.36
N SER A 59 -6.71 5.44 -10.47
CA SER A 59 -7.74 4.45 -10.77
C SER A 59 -7.11 3.08 -11.07
N SER A 60 -7.64 2.01 -10.46
CA SER A 60 -7.15 0.64 -10.57
C SER A 60 -7.48 0.03 -11.95
N SER A 61 -6.81 0.48 -13.00
CA SER A 61 -6.92 -0.05 -14.37
C SER A 61 -6.04 -1.31 -14.57
N GLY A 62 -5.99 -2.22 -13.59
CA GLY A 62 -5.07 -3.36 -13.58
C GLY A 62 -5.71 -4.75 -13.72
N ARG A 63 -7.03 -4.86 -13.91
CA ARG A 63 -7.74 -6.15 -13.83
C ARG A 63 -7.97 -6.88 -15.15
N LYS A 64 -7.61 -6.30 -16.30
CA LYS A 64 -7.90 -6.91 -17.62
C LYS A 64 -6.91 -8.00 -18.03
N SER A 65 -5.63 -7.88 -17.67
CA SER A 65 -4.58 -8.81 -18.09
C SER A 65 -4.68 -10.19 -17.40
N LEU A 66 -5.07 -10.20 -16.12
CA LEU A 66 -5.11 -11.42 -15.30
C LEU A 66 -6.21 -12.41 -15.75
N LEU A 67 -7.34 -11.89 -16.23
CA LEU A 67 -8.43 -12.71 -16.77
C LEU A 67 -8.07 -13.35 -18.12
N LEU A 68 -7.31 -12.63 -18.97
CA LEU A 68 -6.87 -13.13 -20.27
C LEU A 68 -5.85 -14.27 -20.11
N MET A 69 -4.89 -14.11 -19.20
CA MET A 69 -3.89 -15.13 -18.87
C MET A 69 -4.54 -16.41 -18.32
N ARG A 70 -5.54 -16.27 -17.44
CA ARG A 70 -6.24 -17.40 -16.83
C ARG A 70 -7.09 -18.19 -17.83
N ARG A 71 -7.65 -17.52 -18.85
CA ARG A 71 -8.36 -18.17 -19.95
C ARG A 71 -7.43 -18.98 -20.85
N LEU A 72 -6.23 -18.48 -21.13
CA LEU A 72 -5.25 -19.17 -21.97
C LEU A 72 -4.70 -20.45 -21.32
N ILE A 73 -4.47 -20.43 -20.00
CA ILE A 73 -4.00 -21.61 -19.25
C ILE A 73 -5.06 -22.72 -19.23
N LEU A 74 -6.33 -22.36 -19.06
CA LEU A 74 -7.43 -23.32 -19.00
C LEU A 74 -7.80 -23.91 -20.37
N SER A 75 -7.43 -23.26 -21.47
CA SER A 75 -7.70 -23.74 -22.83
C SER A 75 -6.55 -24.53 -23.47
N TRP A 76 -5.45 -24.78 -22.76
CA TRP A 76 -4.30 -25.50 -23.32
C TRP A 76 -4.59 -27.02 -23.40
N PRO A 77 -4.57 -27.65 -24.59
CA PRO A 77 -4.85 -29.06 -24.74
C PRO A 77 -3.76 -29.91 -24.08
N ARG A 78 -4.18 -30.84 -23.21
CA ARG A 78 -3.30 -31.71 -22.42
C ARG A 78 -2.98 -32.99 -23.17
N SER A 79 -2.25 -32.88 -24.26
CA SER A 79 -1.73 -34.04 -24.99
C SER A 79 -0.23 -33.87 -25.22
N LEU A 80 0.58 -34.53 -24.39
CA LEU A 80 1.98 -34.80 -24.66
C LEU A 80 2.07 -36.23 -25.24
N PRO A 81 2.68 -36.45 -26.41
CA PRO A 81 2.98 -37.81 -26.83
C PRO A 81 4.12 -38.35 -25.96
N ALA A 82 3.93 -39.54 -25.40
CA ALA A 82 5.03 -40.31 -24.85
C ALA A 82 5.78 -40.93 -26.04
N GLY A 83 7.05 -40.54 -26.19
CA GLY A 83 7.99 -41.07 -27.18
C GLY A 83 9.39 -40.68 -26.79
#